data_AF-A0A966XRQ5-F1
#
_entry.id   AF-A0A966XRQ5-F1
#
_cell.length_a   1.000
_cell.length_b   1.000
_cell.length_c   1.000
_cell.angle_alpha   90.00
_cell.angle_beta   90.00
_cell.angle_gamma   90.00
#
_symmetry.space_group_name_H-M   'P 1'
#
loop_
_entity.id
_entity.type
_entity.pdbx_description
1 polymer ?
#
loop_
_entity_poly.entity_id
_entity_poly.type
_entity_poly.pdbx_seq_one_letter_code
_entity_poly.pdbx_strand_id
1 'polypeptide(L)'
;MNLVAVASRERAKLLPDVPAVGEVYAGFDVPAWFGLAVAAGTPANIVQKLEAAALVALRDPATRSQLAAIGVDLGPIMSAEAFATKIVTDNQMWEKTFKTAGLMQ
;
A
#
# COMPACT_ATOMS: atom_id res chain seq x y z
N MET A 1 10.94 -13.30 19.38
CA MET A 1 10.86 -12.17 18.42
C MET A 1 10.16 -11.03 19.13
N ASN A 2 10.81 -9.88 19.30
CA ASN A 2 10.20 -8.73 19.99
C ASN A 2 9.72 -7.74 18.93
N LEU A 3 8.42 -7.38 18.95
CA LEU A 3 7.84 -6.40 18.02
C LEU A 3 7.90 -5.02 18.68
N VAL A 4 8.56 -4.06 18.02
CA VAL A 4 8.84 -2.75 18.63
C VAL A 4 7.83 -1.69 18.19
N ALA A 5 7.55 -1.59 16.89
CA ALA A 5 6.56 -0.66 16.34
C ALA A 5 6.12 -1.08 14.94
N VAL A 6 4.97 -0.55 14.48
CA VAL A 6 4.56 -0.57 13.07
C VAL A 6 4.86 0.76 12.39
N ALA A 7 5.23 0.73 11.10
CA ALA A 7 5.67 1.91 10.33
C ALA A 7 4.52 2.76 9.76
N SER A 8 3.30 2.60 10.27
CA SER A 8 2.11 3.33 9.84
C SER A 8 1.79 4.49 10.79
N ARG A 9 0.86 5.34 10.36
CA ARG A 9 0.26 6.39 11.19
C ARG A 9 -0.47 5.84 12.42
N GLU A 10 -1.18 4.72 12.23
CA GLU A 10 -2.04 4.08 13.23
C GLU A 10 -1.61 2.63 13.46
N ARG A 11 -2.02 2.04 14.59
CA ARG A 11 -1.70 0.63 14.90
C ARG A 11 -2.35 -0.32 13.90
N ALA A 12 -1.65 -1.39 13.56
CA ALA A 12 -2.21 -2.42 12.71
C ALA A 12 -3.28 -3.21 13.47
N LYS A 13 -4.42 -3.50 12.83
CA LYS A 13 -5.52 -4.29 13.46
C LYS A 13 -5.07 -5.67 13.95
N LEU A 14 -4.11 -6.28 13.26
CA LEU A 14 -3.56 -7.59 13.63
C LEU A 14 -2.59 -7.50 14.84
N LEU A 15 -2.09 -6.31 15.15
CA LEU A 15 -1.10 -6.04 16.19
C LEU A 15 -1.53 -4.83 17.07
N PRO A 16 -2.69 -4.88 17.74
CA PRO A 16 -3.25 -3.72 18.46
C PRO A 16 -2.37 -3.27 19.64
N ASP A 17 -1.56 -4.17 20.19
CA ASP A 17 -0.66 -3.88 21.31
C ASP A 17 0.69 -3.30 20.85
N VAL A 18 1.00 -3.34 19.55
CA VAL A 18 2.25 -2.81 18.99
C VAL A 18 2.02 -1.34 18.60
N PRO A 19 2.81 -0.39 19.15
CA PRO A 19 2.61 1.03 18.86
C PRO A 19 2.92 1.38 17.41
N ALA A 20 2.28 2.43 16.90
CA ALA A 20 2.59 2.98 15.59
C ALA A 20 3.64 4.09 15.72
N VAL A 21 4.58 4.18 14.78
CA VAL A 21 5.58 5.27 14.77
C VAL A 21 4.88 6.63 14.65
N GLY A 22 3.75 6.71 13.93
CA GLY A 22 2.95 7.93 13.81
C GLY A 22 2.31 8.45 15.10
N GLU A 23 2.23 7.64 16.16
CA GLU A 23 1.79 8.10 17.50
C GLU A 23 2.82 9.04 18.15
N VAL A 24 4.09 8.90 17.78
CA VAL A 24 5.22 9.66 18.36
C VAL A 24 5.76 10.71 17.38
N TYR A 25 5.80 10.38 16.08
CA TYR A 25 6.32 11.25 15.04
C TYR A 25 5.20 11.72 14.11
N ALA A 26 4.73 12.94 14.34
CA ALA A 26 3.69 13.55 13.52
C ALA A 26 4.13 13.59 12.04
N GLY A 27 3.26 13.10 11.15
CA GLY A 27 3.52 13.03 9.71
C GLY A 27 4.26 11.76 9.26
N PHE A 28 4.65 10.86 10.17
CA PHE A 28 5.19 9.56 9.81
C PHE A 28 4.06 8.60 9.40
N ASP A 29 4.06 8.20 8.13
CA ASP A 29 3.15 7.19 7.61
C ASP A 29 3.78 6.50 6.40
N VAL A 30 4.27 5.28 6.60
CA VAL A 30 5.01 4.52 5.58
C VAL A 30 4.47 3.08 5.49
N PRO A 31 3.17 2.89 5.27
CA PRO A 31 2.59 1.55 5.19
C PRO A 31 3.06 0.86 3.90
N ALA A 32 3.39 -0.43 4.01
CA ALA A 32 3.60 -1.26 2.83
C ALA A 32 2.27 -1.42 2.07
N TRP A 33 2.31 -1.29 0.75
CA TRP A 33 1.15 -1.48 -0.11
C TRP A 33 1.45 -2.50 -1.21
N PHE A 34 0.38 -3.10 -1.73
CA PHE A 34 0.42 -4.05 -2.84
C PHE A 34 -0.50 -3.57 -3.96
N GLY A 35 -0.19 -3.94 -5.19
CA GLY A 35 -1.03 -3.62 -6.33
C GLY A 35 -0.71 -4.46 -7.56
N LEU A 36 -1.52 -4.25 -8.60
CA LEU A 36 -1.36 -4.90 -9.89
C LEU A 36 -0.85 -3.89 -10.91
N ALA A 37 0.07 -4.33 -11.75
CA ALA A 37 0.61 -3.55 -12.85
C ALA A 37 0.48 -4.34 -14.16
N VAL A 38 0.39 -3.61 -15.25
CA VAL A 38 0.40 -4.15 -16.62
C VAL A 38 1.50 -3.47 -17.43
N ALA A 39 1.84 -4.04 -18.58
CA ALA A 39 2.82 -3.44 -19.47
C ALA A 39 2.38 -2.04 -19.93
N ALA A 40 3.34 -1.13 -20.09
CA ALA A 40 3.10 0.19 -20.66
C ALA A 40 2.48 0.05 -22.07
N GLY A 41 1.48 0.90 -22.36
CA GLY A 41 0.74 0.85 -23.63
C GLY A 41 -0.36 -0.21 -23.70
N THR A 42 -0.63 -0.95 -22.61
CA THR A 42 -1.81 -1.83 -22.53
C THR A 42 -3.09 -1.02 -22.84
N PRO A 43 -3.94 -1.45 -23.79
CA PRO A 43 -5.15 -0.71 -24.14
C PRO A 43 -6.08 -0.48 -22.95
N ALA A 44 -6.69 0.71 -22.88
CA ALA A 44 -7.53 1.13 -21.75
C ALA A 44 -8.68 0.16 -21.44
N ASN A 45 -9.30 -0.43 -22.47
CA ASN A 45 -10.37 -1.43 -22.28
C ASN A 45 -9.87 -2.71 -21.60
N ILE A 46 -8.61 -3.10 -21.82
CA ILE A 46 -8.00 -4.25 -21.13
C ILE A 46 -7.71 -3.89 -19.67
N VAL A 47 -7.19 -2.69 -19.41
CA VAL A 47 -6.96 -2.19 -18.04
C VAL A 47 -8.28 -2.19 -17.25
N GLN A 48 -9.34 -1.65 -17.83
CA GLN A 48 -10.67 -1.62 -17.19
C GLN A 48 -11.21 -3.03 -16.90
N LYS A 49 -11.01 -3.99 -17.82
CA LYS A 49 -11.41 -5.38 -17.60
C LYS A 49 -10.64 -6.03 -16.45
N LEU A 50 -9.34 -5.78 -16.35
CA LEU A 50 -8.50 -6.31 -15.27
C LEU A 50 -8.83 -5.65 -13.93
N GLU A 51 -9.05 -4.34 -13.91
CA GLU A 51 -9.54 -3.62 -12.73
C GLU A 51 -10.86 -4.22 -12.24
N ALA A 52 -11.84 -4.38 -13.12
CA ALA A 52 -13.12 -4.99 -12.77
C ALA A 52 -12.97 -6.41 -12.19
N ALA A 53 -12.10 -7.24 -12.77
CA ALA A 53 -11.82 -8.58 -12.27
C ALA A 53 -11.15 -8.56 -10.89
N ALA A 54 -10.18 -7.66 -10.69
CA ALA A 54 -9.52 -7.47 -9.39
C ALA A 54 -10.52 -7.03 -8.31
N LEU A 55 -11.43 -6.10 -8.64
CA LEU A 55 -12.48 -5.67 -7.73
C LEU A 55 -13.43 -6.80 -7.32
N VAL A 56 -13.73 -7.73 -8.24
CA VAL A 56 -14.52 -8.92 -7.93
C VAL A 56 -13.77 -9.82 -6.95
N ALA A 57 -12.48 -10.11 -7.20
CA ALA A 57 -11.67 -10.91 -6.29
C ALA A 57 -11.53 -10.27 -4.90
N LEU A 58 -11.32 -8.95 -4.84
CA LEU A 58 -11.24 -8.22 -3.57
C LEU A 58 -12.57 -8.11 -2.82
N ARG A 59 -13.70 -8.50 -3.42
CA ARG A 59 -15.00 -8.62 -2.75
C ARG A 59 -15.27 -10.01 -2.20
N ASP A 60 -14.52 -11.02 -2.67
CA ASP A 60 -14.66 -12.39 -2.20
C ASP A 60 -14.17 -12.52 -0.74
N PRO A 61 -15.04 -12.99 0.19
CA PRO A 61 -14.67 -13.12 1.60
C PRO A 61 -13.48 -14.05 1.85
N ALA A 62 -13.32 -15.12 1.05
CA ALA A 62 -12.21 -16.05 1.22
C ALA A 62 -10.88 -15.38 0.89
N THR A 63 -10.82 -14.63 -0.22
CA THR A 63 -9.66 -13.80 -0.60
C THR A 63 -9.34 -12.77 0.48
N ARG A 64 -10.35 -12.06 1.01
CA ARG A 64 -10.16 -11.10 2.11
C ARG A 64 -9.59 -11.76 3.35
N SER A 65 -10.10 -12.92 3.71
CA SER A 65 -9.66 -13.67 4.89
C SER A 65 -8.19 -14.12 4.76
N GLN A 66 -7.80 -14.61 3.58
CA GLN A 66 -6.41 -15.02 3.32
C GLN A 66 -5.44 -13.84 3.40
N LEU A 67 -5.81 -12.68 2.83
CA LEU A 67 -5.01 -11.46 2.91
C LEU A 67 -4.88 -10.95 4.35
N ALA A 68 -5.98 -10.92 5.10
CA ALA A 68 -5.96 -10.53 6.50
C ALA A 68 -5.09 -11.47 7.36
N ALA A 69 -5.08 -12.77 7.06
CA ALA A 69 -4.27 -13.76 7.77
C ALA A 69 -2.76 -13.51 7.63
N ILE A 70 -2.32 -12.86 6.55
CA ILE A 70 -0.93 -12.46 6.33
C ILE A 70 -0.67 -10.98 6.67
N GLY A 71 -1.61 -10.33 7.36
CA GLY A 71 -1.46 -8.94 7.83
C GLY A 71 -1.69 -7.86 6.77
N VAL A 72 -2.26 -8.21 5.61
CA VAL A 72 -2.64 -7.24 4.58
C VAL A 72 -4.02 -6.66 4.93
N ASP A 73 -4.05 -5.38 5.30
CA ASP A 73 -5.28 -4.59 5.32
C ASP A 73 -5.54 -4.09 3.89
N LEU A 74 -6.73 -4.39 3.36
CA LEU A 74 -7.10 -3.98 2.00
C LEU A 74 -7.20 -2.48 1.82
N GLY A 75 -7.28 -1.71 2.92
CA GLY A 75 -7.41 -0.26 2.86
C GLY A 75 -8.55 0.20 1.95
N PRO A 76 -8.54 1.47 1.52
CA PRO A 76 -9.43 1.95 0.47
C PRO A 76 -9.04 1.33 -0.88
N ILE A 77 -9.99 0.64 -1.52
CA ILE A 77 -9.79 0.14 -2.88
C ILE A 77 -9.69 1.34 -3.84
N MET A 78 -8.58 1.42 -4.58
CA MET A 78 -8.30 2.50 -5.53
C MET A 78 -8.67 2.08 -6.96
N SER A 79 -9.06 3.05 -7.79
CA SER A 79 -9.12 2.84 -9.24
C SER A 79 -7.72 2.68 -9.83
N ALA A 80 -7.61 2.16 -11.06
CA ALA A 80 -6.32 2.05 -11.74
C ALA A 80 -5.61 3.42 -11.87
N GLU A 81 -6.36 4.49 -12.14
CA GLU A 81 -5.84 5.85 -12.24
C GLU A 81 -5.36 6.41 -10.89
N ALA A 82 -6.16 6.22 -9.83
CA ALA A 82 -5.79 6.66 -8.49
C ALA A 82 -4.55 5.91 -7.99
N PHE A 83 -4.45 4.61 -8.29
CA PHE A 83 -3.28 3.82 -7.93
C PHE A 83 -2.03 4.22 -8.72
N ALA A 84 -2.16 4.52 -10.01
CA ALA A 84 -1.07 5.08 -10.81
C ALA A 84 -0.56 6.40 -10.23
N THR A 85 -1.47 7.27 -9.79
CA THR A 85 -1.11 8.52 -9.10
C THR A 85 -0.35 8.25 -7.80
N LYS A 86 -0.82 7.30 -6.98
CA LYS A 86 -0.13 6.89 -5.76
C LYS A 86 1.30 6.44 -6.03
N ILE A 87 1.54 5.61 -7.05
CA ILE A 87 2.90 5.16 -7.41
C ILE A 87 3.81 6.36 -7.70
N VAL A 88 3.33 7.34 -8.48
CA VAL A 88 4.11 8.54 -8.81
C VAL A 88 4.41 9.37 -7.57
N THR A 89 3.41 9.63 -6.72
CA THR A 89 3.57 10.42 -5.50
C THR A 89 4.52 9.74 -4.51
N ASP A 90 4.40 8.43 -4.31
CA ASP A 90 5.29 7.68 -3.43
C ASP A 90 6.71 7.67 -3.96
N ASN A 91 6.91 7.47 -5.28
CA ASN A 91 8.23 7.53 -5.89
C ASN A 91 8.90 8.89 -5.68
N GLN A 92 8.16 10.00 -5.82
CA GLN A 92 8.68 11.34 -5.56
C GLN A 92 9.06 11.54 -4.09
N MET A 93 8.23 11.03 -3.16
CA MET A 93 8.52 11.06 -1.73
C MET A 93 9.80 10.28 -1.40
N TRP A 94 9.96 9.08 -1.97
CA TRP A 94 11.14 8.24 -1.76
C TRP A 94 12.39 8.82 -2.39
N GLU A 95 12.30 9.36 -3.60
CA GLU A 95 13.41 10.04 -4.27
C GLU A 95 13.94 11.20 -3.42
N LYS A 96 13.04 12.04 -2.89
CA LYS A 96 13.40 13.14 -1.98
C LYS A 96 14.07 12.58 -0.72
N THR A 97 13.49 11.55 -0.11
CA THR A 97 14.02 10.91 1.10
C THR A 97 15.44 10.39 0.89
N PHE A 98 15.69 9.65 -0.19
CA PHE A 98 17.02 9.14 -0.48
C PHE A 98 18.04 10.24 -0.80
N LYS A 99 17.65 11.30 -1.52
CA LYS A 99 18.47 12.50 -1.73
C LYS A 99 18.88 13.12 -0.39
N THR A 100 17.92 13.39 0.49
CA THR A 100 18.18 14.00 1.80
C THR A 100 19.04 13.11 2.70
N ALA A 101 18.89 11.78 2.60
CA ALA A 101 19.69 10.81 3.34
C ALA A 101 21.10 10.58 2.75
N GLY A 102 21.45 11.18 1.60
CA GLY A 102 22.73 10.96 0.92
C GLY A 102 22.87 9.56 0.30
N LEU A 103 21.75 8.91 0.00
CA LEU A 103 21.68 7.53 -0.52
C LEU A 103 21.52 7.46 -2.04
N MET A 104 21.40 8.61 -2.73
CA MET A 104 21.50 8.69 -4.18
C MET A 104 22.77 9.43 -4.56
N GLN A 105 23.53 8.83 -5.49
CA GLN A 105 24.68 9.46 -6.15
C GLN A 105 24.24 10.26 -7.37
#